data_AF-A0A923A2R7-F1
#
_entry.id   AF-A0A923A2R7-F1
#
_cell.length_a   1.000
_cell.length_b   1.000
_cell.length_c   1.000
_cell.angle_alpha   90.00
_cell.angle_beta   90.00
_cell.angle_gamma   90.00
#
_symmetry.space_group_name_H-M   'P 1'
#
loop_
_entity.id
_entity.type
_entity.pdbx_description
1 polymer ?
#
loop_
_entity_poly.entity_id
_entity_poly.type
_entity_poly.pdbx_seq_one_letter_code
_entity_poly.pdbx_strand_id
1 'polypeptide(L)'
;MKRARKKAKESNRRSAWIFLVCMVTAGIWFSSKAEAREIPVDAVTLPGSFSSLAESVGPAVVNIRTEKITKGMGRVFRHFDSKPFHQDDPFNDFLDRFFEDDQQGENRYRSLGSGFIIGKEGYIVTNNHVVEDADRIK
;
A
#
# COMPACT_ATOMS: atom_id res chain seq x y z
N MET A 1 30.59 70.14 -45.83
CA MET A 1 29.76 69.38 -44.86
C MET A 1 29.35 67.95 -45.27
N LYS A 2 29.51 67.48 -46.53
CA LYS A 2 28.99 66.15 -46.96
C LYS A 2 29.83 64.92 -46.52
N ARG A 3 31.11 65.07 -46.14
CA ARG A 3 32.00 63.95 -45.78
C ARG A 3 31.76 63.36 -44.37
N ALA A 4 31.29 64.18 -43.42
CA ALA A 4 31.06 63.73 -42.03
C ALA A 4 29.84 62.80 -41.91
N ARG A 5 28.75 63.08 -42.63
CA ARG A 5 27.52 62.25 -42.62
C ARG A 5 27.73 60.86 -43.23
N LYS A 6 28.66 60.72 -44.19
CA LYS A 6 28.97 59.43 -44.85
C LYS A 6 29.73 58.48 -43.91
N LYS A 7 30.70 59.01 -43.14
CA LYS A 7 31.43 58.25 -42.11
C LYS A 7 30.52 57.74 -40.99
N ALA A 8 29.56 58.56 -40.53
CA ALA A 8 28.61 58.16 -39.50
C ALA A 8 27.68 57.02 -39.96
N LYS A 9 27.18 57.09 -41.20
CA LYS A 9 26.32 56.04 -41.77
C LYS A 9 27.05 54.72 -41.98
N GLU A 10 28.35 54.77 -42.27
CA GLU A 10 29.18 53.59 -42.47
C GLU A 10 29.62 52.94 -41.14
N SER A 11 29.88 53.75 -40.11
CA SER A 11 30.11 53.28 -38.74
C SER A 11 28.90 52.55 -38.17
N ASN A 12 27.69 53.08 -38.38
CA ASN A 12 26.45 52.45 -37.90
C ASN A 12 26.10 51.15 -38.64
N ARG A 13 26.54 51.02 -39.90
CA ARG A 13 26.43 49.76 -40.66
C ARG A 13 27.43 48.74 -40.14
N ARG A 14 28.68 49.14 -39.90
CA ARG A 14 29.73 48.25 -39.36
C ARG A 14 29.39 47.75 -37.96
N SER A 15 28.86 48.60 -37.08
CA SER A 15 28.35 48.17 -35.77
C SER A 15 27.18 47.20 -35.92
N ALA A 16 26.21 47.48 -36.80
CA ALA A 16 25.09 46.57 -37.06
C ALA A 16 25.54 45.18 -37.59
N TRP A 17 26.56 45.13 -38.46
CA TRP A 17 27.15 43.87 -38.93
C TRP A 17 27.90 43.13 -37.82
N ILE A 18 28.61 43.84 -36.94
CA ILE A 18 29.28 43.24 -35.78
C ILE A 18 28.25 42.68 -34.79
N PHE A 19 27.17 43.40 -34.50
CA PHE A 19 26.08 42.92 -33.64
C PHE A 19 25.39 41.69 -34.23
N LEU A 20 25.14 41.67 -35.55
CA LEU A 20 24.54 40.52 -36.24
C LEU A 20 25.44 39.28 -36.18
N VAL A 21 26.75 39.44 -36.42
CA VAL A 21 27.73 38.34 -36.33
C VAL A 21 27.84 37.83 -34.89
N CYS A 22 27.91 38.72 -33.90
CA CYS A 22 27.93 38.32 -32.48
C CYS A 22 26.67 37.54 -32.08
N MET A 23 25.50 37.92 -32.60
CA MET A 23 24.23 37.24 -32.29
C MET A 23 24.18 35.84 -32.92
N VAL A 24 24.72 35.66 -34.12
CA VAL A 24 24.85 34.34 -34.76
C VAL A 24 25.87 33.46 -34.04
N THR A 25 27.02 34.02 -33.62
CA THR A 25 28.01 33.25 -32.85
C THR A 25 27.49 32.89 -31.45
N ALA A 26 26.68 33.75 -30.82
CA ALA A 26 26.08 33.45 -29.52
C ALA A 26 25.03 32.33 -29.60
N GLY A 27 24.26 32.27 -30.69
CA GLY A 27 23.28 31.20 -30.92
C GLY A 27 23.90 29.81 -31.10
N ILE A 28 25.13 29.74 -31.62
CA ILE A 28 25.85 28.47 -31.84
C ILE A 28 26.44 27.92 -30.53
N TRP A 29 26.80 28.77 -29.58
CA TRP A 29 27.33 28.35 -28.28
C TRP A 29 26.25 27.99 -27.24
N PHE A 30 24.97 28.33 -27.48
CA PHE A 30 23.86 28.03 -26.56
C PHE A 30 23.03 26.79 -26.97
N SER A 31 23.55 25.92 -27.83
CA SER A 31 22.93 24.61 -28.06
C SER A 31 23.27 23.67 -26.91
N SER A 32 22.56 23.82 -25.79
CA SER A 32 22.55 22.81 -24.72
C SER A 32 22.01 21.51 -25.31
N LYS A 33 22.90 20.60 -25.71
CA LYS A 33 22.52 19.21 -25.95
C LYS A 33 22.04 18.67 -24.61
N ALA A 34 20.73 18.55 -24.45
CA ALA A 34 20.15 17.74 -23.39
C ALA A 34 20.55 16.30 -23.68
N GLU A 35 21.69 15.91 -23.13
CA GLU A 35 22.19 14.54 -23.21
C GLU A 35 21.29 13.72 -22.27
N ALA A 36 20.40 12.93 -22.88
CA ALA A 36 19.56 12.01 -22.14
C ALA A 36 20.49 11.05 -21.39
N ARG A 37 20.59 11.22 -20.07
CA ARG A 37 21.22 10.25 -19.20
C ARG A 37 20.36 9.00 -19.25
N GLU A 38 20.75 8.03 -20.05
CA GLU A 38 20.27 6.66 -19.89
C GLU A 38 20.68 6.22 -18.49
N ILE A 39 19.69 6.05 -17.61
CA ILE A 39 19.93 5.40 -16.33
C ILE A 39 20.23 3.95 -16.71
N PRO A 40 21.45 3.43 -16.47
CA PRO A 40 21.69 2.01 -16.65
C PRO A 40 20.71 1.30 -15.72
N VAL A 41 19.68 0.70 -16.31
CA VAL A 41 18.92 -0.34 -15.66
C VAL A 41 19.88 -1.51 -15.57
N ASP A 42 20.62 -1.58 -14.47
CA ASP A 42 21.23 -2.82 -14.05
C ASP A 42 20.10 -3.84 -14.09
N ALA A 43 20.14 -4.72 -15.10
CA ALA A 43 19.20 -5.81 -15.19
C ALA A 43 19.34 -6.55 -13.87
N VAL A 44 18.34 -6.43 -12.99
CA VAL A 44 18.33 -7.11 -11.70
C VAL A 44 18.53 -8.58 -12.02
N THR A 45 19.76 -9.06 -11.81
CA THR A 45 20.10 -10.46 -11.94
C THR A 45 19.42 -11.13 -10.76
N LEU A 46 18.18 -11.58 -11.01
CA LEU A 46 17.42 -12.32 -10.01
C LEU A 46 18.26 -13.54 -9.62
N PRO A 47 18.46 -13.77 -8.32
CA PRO A 47 19.16 -14.96 -7.88
C PRO A 47 18.38 -16.18 -8.36
N GLY A 48 19.10 -17.28 -8.65
CA GLY A 48 18.47 -18.53 -9.08
C GLY A 48 17.49 -19.12 -8.06
N SER A 49 17.53 -18.67 -6.80
CA SER A 49 16.59 -19.03 -5.74
C SER A 49 16.56 -17.98 -4.63
N PHE A 50 15.41 -17.84 -3.97
CA PHE A 50 15.24 -17.06 -2.74
C PHE A 50 15.31 -17.91 -1.46
N SER A 51 15.59 -19.21 -1.57
CA SER A 51 15.62 -20.14 -0.42
C SER A 51 16.59 -19.69 0.67
N SER A 52 17.83 -19.31 0.31
CA SER A 52 18.82 -18.84 1.28
C SER A 52 18.38 -17.54 1.97
N LEU A 53 17.67 -16.66 1.25
CA LEU A 53 17.08 -15.47 1.85
C LEU A 53 15.96 -15.86 2.82
N ALA A 54 15.04 -16.72 2.40
CA ALA A 54 13.94 -17.23 3.23
C ALA A 54 14.44 -17.95 4.49
N GLU A 55 15.52 -18.73 4.40
CA GLU A 55 16.18 -19.35 5.55
C GLU A 55 16.74 -18.31 6.53
N SER A 56 17.35 -17.24 6.00
CA SER A 56 17.92 -16.17 6.83
C SER A 56 16.87 -15.27 7.50
N VAL A 57 15.76 -14.97 6.81
CA VAL A 57 14.72 -14.05 7.31
C VAL A 57 13.52 -14.76 7.94
N GLY A 58 13.35 -16.06 7.69
CA GLY A 58 12.26 -16.87 8.22
C GLY A 58 12.11 -16.77 9.74
N PRO A 59 13.19 -16.76 10.55
CA PRO A 59 13.09 -16.58 12.00
C PRO A 59 12.47 -15.24 12.45
N ALA A 60 12.42 -14.24 11.59
CA ALA A 60 11.76 -12.96 11.87
C ALA A 60 10.24 -13.01 11.67
N VAL A 61 9.69 -14.08 11.08
CA VAL A 61 8.26 -14.23 10.79
C VAL A 61 7.60 -15.08 11.87
N VAL A 62 6.49 -14.57 12.42
CA VAL A 62 5.71 -15.26 13.45
C VAL A 62 4.29 -15.55 12.98
N ASN A 63 3.70 -16.60 13.54
CA ASN A 63 2.27 -16.89 13.41
C ASN A 63 1.54 -16.25 14.60
N ILE A 64 0.43 -15.59 14.32
CA ILE A 64 -0.39 -14.87 15.30
C ILE A 64 -1.76 -15.54 15.33
N ARG A 65 -2.18 -16.00 16.51
CA ARG A 65 -3.52 -16.56 16.74
C ARG A 65 -4.30 -15.62 17.62
N THR A 66 -5.47 -15.19 17.15
CA THR A 66 -6.35 -14.33 17.95
C THR A 66 -7.67 -15.03 18.26
N GLU A 67 -8.22 -14.75 19.45
CA GLU A 67 -9.53 -15.22 19.87
C GLU A 67 -10.40 -14.02 20.26
N LYS A 68 -11.61 -13.96 19.72
CA LYS A 68 -12.66 -13.00 20.04
C LYS A 68 -13.82 -13.74 20.71
N ILE A 69 -14.17 -13.35 21.92
CA ILE A 69 -15.24 -13.90 22.73
C ILE A 69 -16.45 -13.00 22.56
N THR A 70 -17.36 -13.40 21.68
CA THR A 70 -18.64 -12.71 21.51
C THR A 70 -19.64 -13.31 22.49
N LYS A 71 -20.16 -12.51 23.42
CA LYS A 71 -21.30 -12.92 24.23
C LYS A 71 -22.47 -13.15 23.29
N GLY A 72 -22.96 -14.40 23.23
CA GLY A 72 -23.99 -14.82 22.30
C GLY A 72 -25.15 -13.83 22.29
N MET A 73 -25.41 -13.22 21.14
CA MET A 73 -26.68 -12.55 20.89
C MET A 73 -27.72 -13.65 20.64
N GLY A 74 -28.17 -14.29 21.71
CA GLY A 74 -29.24 -15.31 21.75
C GLY A 74 -30.62 -14.77 21.35
N ARG A 75 -30.68 -13.94 20.30
CA ARG A 75 -31.91 -13.33 19.77
C ARG A 75 -32.02 -13.35 18.25
N VAL A 76 -31.02 -13.87 17.52
CA VAL A 76 -31.12 -13.91 16.04
C VAL A 76 -32.02 -15.05 15.57
N PHE A 77 -32.10 -16.17 16.30
CA PHE A 77 -33.01 -17.26 15.95
C PHE A 77 -34.48 -17.01 16.34
N ARG A 78 -34.78 -15.98 17.11
CA ARG A 78 -36.18 -15.65 17.48
C ARG A 78 -37.00 -15.04 16.34
N HIS A 79 -36.37 -14.69 15.22
CA HIS A 79 -37.04 -14.10 14.05
C HIS A 79 -37.20 -15.06 12.86
N PHE A 80 -36.73 -16.30 12.97
CA PHE A 80 -37.18 -17.37 12.07
C PHE A 80 -38.47 -18.02 12.57
N ASP A 81 -39.19 -17.33 13.47
CA ASP A 81 -40.49 -17.76 13.98
C ASP A 81 -41.65 -17.27 13.10
N SER A 82 -41.43 -17.23 11.78
CA SER A 82 -42.52 -17.21 10.80
C SER A 82 -43.09 -18.63 10.73
N LYS A 83 -43.73 -19.09 11.81
CA LYS A 83 -44.36 -20.41 11.93
C LYS A 83 -45.38 -20.62 10.81
N PRO A 84 -45.16 -21.54 9.84
CA PRO A 84 -46.23 -22.03 8.97
C PRO A 84 -46.91 -23.26 9.57
N PHE A 85 -46.37 -23.81 10.67
CA PHE A 85 -46.80 -25.08 11.23
C PHE A 85 -47.14 -24.93 12.72
N HIS A 86 -48.20 -25.64 13.09
CA HIS A 86 -49.00 -25.48 14.30
C HIS A 86 -48.18 -25.52 15.61
N GLN A 87 -48.63 -24.74 16.60
CA GLN A 87 -47.98 -24.55 17.91
C GLN A 87 -47.92 -25.82 18.79
N ASP A 88 -48.51 -26.94 18.38
CA ASP A 88 -48.73 -28.13 19.22
C ASP A 88 -47.97 -29.39 18.75
N ASP A 89 -46.88 -29.24 18.00
CA ASP A 89 -46.05 -30.39 17.59
C ASP A 89 -45.06 -30.78 18.72
N PRO A 90 -45.14 -31.99 19.30
CA PRO A 90 -44.19 -32.47 20.31
C PRO A 90 -42.74 -32.51 19.81
N PHE A 91 -42.50 -32.47 18.49
CA PHE A 91 -41.18 -32.32 17.91
C PHE A 91 -40.58 -30.92 18.12
N ASN A 92 -41.41 -29.86 18.13
CA ASN A 92 -40.96 -28.49 18.38
C ASN A 92 -40.55 -28.31 19.84
N ASP A 93 -41.32 -28.84 20.80
CA ASP A 93 -40.97 -28.82 22.24
C ASP A 93 -39.64 -29.52 22.53
N PHE A 94 -39.33 -30.60 21.79
CA PHE A 94 -38.06 -31.32 21.92
C PHE A 94 -36.89 -30.49 21.38
N LEU A 95 -37.05 -29.85 20.21
CA LEU A 95 -36.04 -28.99 19.62
C LEU A 95 -35.81 -27.73 20.48
N ASP A 96 -36.87 -27.09 20.96
CA ASP A 96 -36.76 -25.89 21.80
C ASP A 96 -35.98 -26.16 23.09
N ARG A 97 -36.25 -27.28 23.78
CA ARG A 97 -35.48 -27.69 24.97
C ARG A 97 -34.03 -28.06 24.65
N PHE A 98 -33.76 -28.62 23.47
CA PHE A 98 -32.42 -28.97 23.03
C PHE A 98 -31.58 -27.72 22.69
N PHE A 99 -32.20 -26.70 22.10
CA PHE A 99 -31.54 -25.45 21.74
C PHE A 99 -31.55 -24.39 22.85
N GLU A 100 -32.40 -24.48 23.88
CA GLU A 100 -32.39 -23.60 25.04
C GLU A 100 -31.11 -23.73 25.88
N ASP A 101 -30.51 -24.93 25.95
CA ASP A 101 -29.30 -25.19 26.75
C ASP A 101 -28.02 -24.70 26.05
N ASP A 102 -28.04 -24.56 24.72
CA ASP A 102 -26.89 -24.11 23.91
C ASP A 102 -26.83 -22.57 23.76
N GLN A 103 -27.85 -21.84 24.20
CA GLN A 103 -27.94 -20.38 24.00
C GLN A 103 -27.18 -19.54 25.05
N GLN A 104 -26.59 -20.18 26.07
CA GLN A 104 -25.82 -19.49 27.12
C GLN A 104 -24.30 -19.54 26.89
N GLY A 105 -23.86 -20.05 25.73
CA GLY A 105 -22.45 -20.12 25.37
C GLY A 105 -21.85 -18.77 24.98
N GLU A 106 -20.66 -18.49 25.49
CA GLU A 106 -19.75 -17.52 24.86
C GLU A 106 -19.33 -18.05 23.48
N ASN A 107 -19.68 -17.35 22.40
CA ASN A 107 -19.23 -17.70 21.06
C ASN A 107 -17.78 -17.27 20.89
N ARG A 108 -16.87 -18.24 20.71
CA ARG A 108 -15.44 -17.99 20.49
C ARG A 108 -15.15 -17.99 18.99
N TYR A 109 -14.81 -16.83 18.45
CA TYR A 109 -14.28 -16.68 17.10
C TYR A 109 -12.75 -16.72 17.13
N ARG A 110 -12.13 -17.48 16.23
CA ARG A 110 -10.67 -17.58 16.12
C ARG A 110 -10.21 -17.03 14.79
N SER A 111 -9.11 -16.29 14.79
CA SER A 111 -8.45 -15.78 13.58
C SER A 111 -6.96 -16.12 13.59
N LEU A 112 -6.38 -16.18 12.40
CA LEU A 112 -4.97 -16.48 12.14
C LEU A 112 -4.38 -15.36 11.29
N GLY A 113 -3.15 -14.98 11.60
CA GLY A 113 -2.37 -14.02 10.82
C GLY A 113 -0.88 -14.29 10.93
N SER A 114 -0.11 -13.52 10.18
CA SER A 114 1.34 -13.48 10.31
C SER A 114 1.79 -12.12 10.85
N GLY A 115 3.02 -12.07 11.35
CA GLY A 115 3.67 -10.82 11.71
C GLY A 115 5.18 -10.92 11.57
N PHE A 116 5.84 -9.77 11.72
CA PHE A 116 7.30 -9.66 11.65
C PHE A 116 7.86 -9.12 12.96
N ILE A 117 8.93 -9.74 13.44
CA ILE A 117 9.72 -9.25 14.57
C ILE A 117 10.61 -8.10 14.07
N ILE A 118 10.50 -6.94 14.71
CA ILE A 118 11.24 -5.73 14.41
C ILE A 118 11.95 -5.26 15.69
N GLY A 119 13.20 -4.84 15.53
CA GLY A 119 14.04 -4.41 16.65
C GLY A 119 14.59 -5.59 17.45
N LYS A 120 15.48 -5.29 18.40
CA LYS A 120 16.09 -6.29 19.28
C LYS A 120 15.21 -6.59 20.50
N GLU A 121 14.23 -5.73 20.73
CA GLU A 121 13.27 -5.74 21.83
C GLU A 121 12.14 -6.74 21.58
N GLY A 122 11.99 -7.20 20.33
CA GLY A 122 10.99 -8.21 19.96
C GLY A 122 9.62 -7.64 19.62
N TYR A 123 9.52 -6.41 19.12
CA TYR A 123 8.24 -5.85 18.68
C TYR A 123 7.70 -6.61 17.48
N ILE A 124 6.41 -6.95 17.48
CA ILE A 124 5.77 -7.64 16.36
C ILE A 124 4.88 -6.65 15.60
N VAL A 125 5.12 -6.53 14.30
CA VAL A 125 4.27 -5.77 13.38
C VAL A 125 3.36 -6.73 12.62
N THR A 126 2.07 -6.46 12.63
CA THR A 126 1.03 -7.21 11.92
C THR A 126 -0.01 -6.26 11.34
N ASN A 127 -0.95 -6.77 10.56
CA ASN A 127 -2.04 -5.97 10.05
C ASN A 127 -3.08 -5.70 11.16
N ASN A 128 -3.68 -4.52 11.16
CA ASN A 128 -4.67 -4.10 12.16
C ASN A 128 -5.82 -5.10 12.29
N HIS A 129 -6.37 -5.59 11.18
CA HIS A 129 -7.53 -6.50 11.20
C HIS A 129 -7.24 -7.85 11.88
N VAL A 130 -5.97 -8.21 12.06
CA VAL A 130 -5.58 -9.43 12.78
C VAL A 130 -5.85 -9.28 14.28
N VAL A 131 -5.72 -8.05 14.81
CA VAL A 131 -5.68 -7.75 16.25
C VAL A 131 -6.79 -6.82 16.75
N GLU A 132 -7.49 -6.10 15.87
CA GLU A 132 -8.43 -5.01 16.19
C GLU A 132 -9.49 -5.36 17.26
N ASP A 133 -10.08 -6.55 17.19
CA ASP A 133 -11.11 -7.03 18.14
C ASP A 133 -10.69 -8.28 18.91
N ALA A 134 -9.38 -8.52 19.03
CA ALA A 134 -8.87 -9.72 19.68
C ALA A 134 -8.91 -9.59 21.21
N ASP A 135 -9.70 -10.43 21.90
CA ASP A 135 -9.67 -10.52 23.36
C ASP A 135 -8.41 -11.25 23.86
N ARG A 136 -7.89 -12.19 23.05
CA ARG A 136 -6.63 -12.88 23.31
C ARG A 136 -5.80 -12.94 22.04
N ILE A 137 -4.50 -12.78 22.21
CA ILE A 137 -3.48 -12.92 21.16
C ILE A 137 -2.44 -13.92 21.68
N LYS A 138 -2.08 -14.90 20.85
CA LYS A 138 -1.10 -15.95 21.14
C LYS A 138 -0.16 -16.17 19.98
#